data_AF-A0A2D5G9R5-F1
#
_entry.id   AF-A0A2D5G9R5-F1
#
_cell.length_a   1.000
_cell.length_b   1.000
_cell.length_c   1.000
_cell.angle_alpha   90.00
_cell.angle_beta   90.00
_cell.angle_gamma   90.00
#
_symmetry.space_group_name_H-M   'P 1'
#
loop_
_entity.id
_entity.type
_entity.pdbx_description
1 polymer ?
#
loop_
_entity_poly.entity_id
_entity_poly.type
_entity_poly.pdbx_seq_one_letter_code
_entity_poly.pdbx_strand_id
1 'polypeptide(L)'
;MANLVSDTSVTKLYVATFNRAPDSAGLDYWVNSSDLDLAGIAASFFDQQETQQTYPAETTNRDFISSVYQNLFNRSPDNEGWDYWEDQLDQGALTRDVFIQAIIDGAEAETGDPDDAAILANKTEVGLYYAENGLSDSEQAKEVMAQVNSESATVISAKNTISELAAANTIINNQLLQFSRIESGIDSSNLLSLGDTPGVSLESDEYWTDNNITFGFNQIIPDEYTDPDLELNLTGWSPISEAAEQVARTAITELQTFSQLTLSEDNSGNADIRFNALPLEDASGFAYYPSTDPVGGDIFLDSATMSSEDYQPGTFAYHTLVHELSHALGLKHPFEDPNRIATDLDNNDYTVMSYTEAKNLRISINYDPEDLSIGASYSWSAMPPSYSILDIATLQAIYGANTASETGNNTYSLSFSDYTYLTIWDAGGEDTIDITTTTGNSDIDLRSGELSSVDVNSLDQQIAEKLAELDSMRAPDFSIFITSAYQDEANNLYTGENNLAIAYGVWIENVLTGSGDDIVRDNGVNNNIQTGAGNDLIQLFDGGFDTVDGGSGSDTVQLDEASSQVTINNQGDGNYLLAGQNFSAQLTGIETLTFTDTTMQLG
;
A
#
# COMPACT_ATOMS: atom_id res chain seq x y z
N MET A 1 24.53 5.81 -47.05
CA MET A 1 25.01 5.01 -45.91
C MET A 1 23.82 4.82 -45.00
N ALA A 2 23.60 3.65 -44.41
CA ALA A 2 22.53 3.52 -43.42
C ALA A 2 22.85 4.49 -42.26
N ASN A 3 21.94 5.41 -41.94
CA ASN A 3 22.10 6.30 -40.80
C ASN A 3 22.13 5.42 -39.55
N LEU A 4 23.33 5.27 -38.97
CA LEU A 4 23.52 4.53 -37.73
C LEU A 4 22.86 5.31 -36.60
N VAL A 5 21.98 4.64 -35.86
CA VAL A 5 21.47 5.16 -34.59
C VAL A 5 22.66 5.31 -33.64
N SER A 6 22.82 6.51 -33.11
CA SER A 6 23.86 6.92 -32.19
C SER A 6 23.32 8.01 -31.27
N ASP A 7 23.96 8.21 -30.13
CA ASP A 7 23.62 9.27 -29.18
C ASP A 7 23.55 10.64 -29.89
N THR A 8 24.51 10.90 -30.78
CA THR A 8 24.59 12.12 -31.58
C THR A 8 23.38 12.28 -32.50
N SER A 9 23.00 11.23 -33.24
CA SER A 9 21.88 11.32 -34.18
C SER A 9 20.53 11.46 -33.49
N VAL A 10 20.33 10.75 -32.36
CA VAL A 10 19.09 10.85 -31.57
C VAL A 10 19.01 12.21 -30.88
N THR A 11 20.11 12.72 -30.32
CA THR A 11 20.15 14.06 -29.72
C THR A 11 19.74 15.15 -30.72
N LYS A 12 20.18 15.05 -31.98
CA LYS A 12 19.76 16.00 -33.04
C LYS A 12 18.25 15.94 -33.29
N LEU A 13 17.62 14.76 -33.23
CA LEU A 13 16.16 14.63 -33.34
C LEU A 13 15.44 15.29 -32.16
N TYR A 14 15.94 15.11 -30.92
CA TYR A 14 15.42 15.81 -29.75
C TYR A 14 15.51 17.33 -29.91
N VAL A 15 16.68 17.84 -30.31
CA VAL A 15 16.87 19.28 -30.54
C VAL A 15 15.92 19.78 -31.62
N ALA A 16 15.83 19.09 -32.77
CA ALA A 16 14.96 19.48 -33.89
C ALA A 16 13.48 19.52 -33.49
N THR A 17 13.03 18.51 -32.77
CA THR A 17 11.61 18.28 -32.51
C THR A 17 11.13 19.10 -31.31
N PHE A 18 11.93 19.15 -30.24
CA PHE A 18 11.50 19.65 -28.93
C PHE A 18 12.29 20.85 -28.42
N ASN A 19 13.37 21.26 -29.11
CA ASN A 19 14.31 22.30 -28.66
C ASN A 19 14.88 22.06 -27.24
N ARG A 20 15.11 20.79 -26.88
CA ARG A 20 15.67 20.39 -25.59
C ARG A 20 16.73 19.31 -25.74
N ALA A 21 17.56 19.17 -24.72
CA ALA A 21 18.41 18.01 -24.58
C ALA A 21 17.56 16.74 -24.34
N PRO A 22 18.00 15.56 -24.81
CA PRO A 22 17.43 14.31 -24.36
C PRO A 22 17.72 14.11 -22.87
N ASP A 23 16.79 13.48 -22.16
CA ASP A 23 17.06 12.93 -20.84
C ASP A 23 17.93 11.67 -20.96
N SER A 24 18.63 11.32 -19.88
CA SER A 24 19.61 10.22 -19.86
C SER A 24 18.99 8.86 -20.23
N ALA A 25 17.85 8.52 -19.62
CA ALA A 25 17.17 7.23 -19.82
C ALA A 25 16.50 7.12 -21.20
N GLY A 26 15.88 8.20 -21.67
CA GLY A 26 15.28 8.31 -22.99
C GLY A 26 16.33 8.15 -24.09
N LEU A 27 17.48 8.82 -23.96
CA LEU A 27 18.59 8.64 -24.91
C LEU A 27 19.04 7.18 -24.99
N ASP A 28 19.24 6.53 -23.84
CA ASP A 28 19.62 5.13 -23.76
C ASP A 28 18.56 4.22 -24.38
N TYR A 29 17.28 4.44 -24.08
CA TYR A 29 16.17 3.69 -24.66
C TYR A 29 16.18 3.79 -26.19
N TRP A 30 16.23 5.00 -26.75
CA TRP A 30 16.17 5.18 -28.19
C TRP A 30 17.37 4.56 -28.90
N VAL A 31 18.57 4.66 -28.31
CA VAL A 31 19.79 4.14 -28.93
C VAL A 31 19.94 2.63 -28.76
N ASN A 32 19.60 2.09 -27.58
CA ASN A 32 19.94 0.71 -27.21
C ASN A 32 18.75 -0.24 -27.10
N SER A 33 17.53 0.27 -26.90
CA SER A 33 16.35 -0.55 -26.54
C SER A 33 15.14 -0.43 -27.47
N SER A 34 15.08 0.58 -28.35
CA SER A 34 13.90 0.84 -29.18
C SER A 34 13.70 -0.13 -30.35
N ASP A 35 14.75 -0.86 -30.76
CA ASP A 35 14.80 -1.70 -31.97
C ASP A 35 14.46 -0.97 -33.29
N LEU A 36 14.40 0.37 -33.28
CA LEU A 36 14.10 1.21 -34.44
C LEU A 36 15.38 1.73 -35.12
N ASP A 37 15.31 1.96 -36.43
CA ASP A 37 16.32 2.77 -37.11
C ASP A 37 16.04 4.28 -36.92
N LEU A 38 16.97 5.14 -37.32
CA LEU A 38 16.84 6.58 -37.07
C LEU A 38 15.56 7.19 -37.67
N ALA A 39 15.11 6.66 -38.82
CA ALA A 39 13.86 7.09 -39.45
C ALA A 39 12.64 6.62 -38.65
N GLY A 40 12.67 5.38 -38.15
CA GLY A 40 11.64 4.84 -37.25
C GLY A 40 11.54 5.62 -35.94
N ILE A 41 12.68 6.01 -35.36
CA ILE A 41 12.71 6.88 -34.16
C ILE A 41 12.10 8.24 -34.46
N ALA A 42 12.52 8.89 -35.55
CA ALA A 42 11.98 10.19 -35.96
C ALA A 42 10.47 10.14 -36.21
N ALA A 43 9.96 9.07 -36.83
CA ALA A 43 8.53 8.86 -37.01
C ALA A 43 7.81 8.63 -35.67
N SER A 44 8.37 7.78 -34.79
CA SER A 44 7.80 7.47 -33.47
C SER A 44 7.72 8.70 -32.55
N PHE A 45 8.61 9.68 -32.69
CA PHE A 45 8.52 10.93 -31.95
C PHE A 45 7.20 11.65 -32.22
N PHE A 46 6.68 11.65 -33.45
CA PHE A 46 5.41 12.29 -33.78
C PHE A 46 4.18 11.58 -33.22
N ASP A 47 4.32 10.32 -32.80
CA ASP A 47 3.27 9.59 -32.10
C ASP A 47 3.22 9.94 -30.60
N GLN A 48 4.27 10.55 -30.04
CA GLN A 48 4.36 10.91 -28.63
C GLN A 48 3.40 12.05 -28.28
N GLN A 49 2.83 11.99 -27.07
CA GLN A 49 1.94 13.02 -26.55
C GLN A 49 2.61 14.40 -26.52
N GLU A 50 3.89 14.50 -26.14
CA GLU A 50 4.67 15.75 -26.12
C GLU A 50 4.71 16.40 -27.51
N THR A 51 4.95 15.61 -28.57
CA THR A 51 4.99 16.12 -29.95
C THR A 51 3.61 16.54 -30.44
N GLN A 52 2.56 15.79 -30.09
CA GLN A 52 1.18 16.14 -30.45
C GLN A 52 0.71 17.42 -29.74
N GLN A 53 1.19 17.68 -28.53
CA GLN A 53 0.95 18.93 -27.81
C GLN A 53 1.76 20.10 -28.40
N THR A 54 3.01 19.85 -28.80
CA THR A 54 3.90 20.86 -29.39
C THR A 54 3.48 21.22 -30.82
N TYR A 55 3.06 20.23 -31.60
CA TYR A 55 2.57 20.38 -32.97
C TYR A 55 1.18 19.74 -33.14
N PRO A 56 0.11 20.38 -32.65
CA PRO A 56 -1.26 19.93 -32.87
C PRO A 56 -1.59 19.70 -34.36
N ALA A 57 -2.63 18.91 -34.65
CA ALA A 57 -3.00 18.51 -36.02
C ALA A 57 -3.25 19.71 -36.96
N GLU A 58 -3.68 20.84 -36.41
CA GLU A 58 -3.91 22.11 -37.11
C GLU A 58 -2.66 22.95 -37.37
N THR A 59 -1.49 22.56 -36.83
CA THR A 59 -0.22 23.26 -37.05
C THR A 59 0.08 23.28 -38.54
N THR A 60 0.21 24.46 -39.13
CA THR A 60 0.48 24.58 -40.57
C THR A 60 1.89 24.08 -40.89
N ASN A 61 2.13 23.65 -42.13
CA ASN A 61 3.48 23.25 -42.55
C ASN A 61 4.48 24.41 -42.39
N ARG A 62 4.04 25.67 -42.59
CA ARG A 62 4.90 26.83 -42.33
C ARG A 62 5.29 26.99 -40.88
N ASP A 63 4.33 26.89 -39.96
CA ASP A 63 4.61 27.06 -38.53
C ASP A 63 5.52 25.93 -38.02
N PHE A 64 5.30 24.71 -38.51
CA PHE A 64 6.17 23.57 -38.24
C PHE A 64 7.61 23.80 -38.76
N ILE A 65 7.77 24.19 -40.04
CA ILE A 65 9.09 24.52 -40.61
C ILE A 65 9.78 25.62 -39.81
N SER A 66 9.06 26.70 -39.48
CA SER A 66 9.60 27.81 -38.71
C SER A 66 10.06 27.37 -37.32
N SER A 67 9.32 26.47 -36.67
CA SER A 67 9.68 25.93 -35.36
C SER A 67 10.94 25.08 -35.44
N VAL A 68 11.05 24.17 -36.41
CA VAL A 68 12.26 23.35 -36.61
C VAL A 68 13.50 24.21 -36.89
N TYR A 69 13.37 25.26 -37.70
CA TYR A 69 14.46 26.22 -37.95
C TYR A 69 14.85 26.99 -36.68
N GLN A 70 13.88 27.42 -35.87
CA GLN A 70 14.16 28.07 -34.60
C GLN A 70 14.87 27.12 -33.63
N ASN A 71 14.42 25.87 -33.56
CA ASN A 71 14.96 24.84 -32.69
C ASN A 71 16.40 24.46 -33.08
N LEU A 72 16.70 24.31 -34.36
CA LEU A 72 18.03 23.89 -34.82
C LEU A 72 19.02 25.05 -34.93
N PHE A 73 18.56 26.23 -35.38
CA PHE A 73 19.45 27.30 -35.87
C PHE A 73 19.20 28.66 -35.23
N ASN A 74 18.26 28.79 -34.30
CA ASN A 74 17.90 30.05 -33.63
C ASN A 74 17.49 31.17 -34.61
N ARG A 75 16.97 30.83 -35.79
CA ARG A 75 16.54 31.78 -36.81
C ARG A 75 15.34 31.26 -37.60
N SER A 76 14.65 32.16 -38.30
CA SER A 76 13.65 31.77 -39.30
C SER A 76 14.30 31.29 -40.60
N PRO A 77 13.60 30.47 -41.41
CA PRO A 77 14.01 30.17 -42.77
C PRO A 77 14.02 31.44 -43.64
N ASP A 78 14.86 31.47 -44.67
CA ASP A 78 14.72 32.47 -45.72
C ASP A 78 13.49 32.16 -46.59
N ASN A 79 13.00 33.14 -47.35
CA ASN A 79 11.76 32.98 -48.11
C ASN A 79 11.85 31.87 -49.16
N GLU A 80 12.99 31.68 -49.83
CA GLU A 80 13.12 30.66 -50.88
C GLU A 80 13.14 29.25 -50.27
N GLY A 81 13.88 29.07 -49.18
CA GLY A 81 13.88 27.82 -48.41
C GLY A 81 12.51 27.48 -47.81
N TRP A 82 11.82 28.47 -47.23
CA TRP A 82 10.49 28.26 -46.64
C TRP A 82 9.47 27.79 -47.67
N ASP A 83 9.42 28.48 -48.82
CA ASP A 83 8.51 28.15 -49.92
C ASP A 83 8.81 26.76 -50.49
N TYR A 84 10.09 26.40 -50.62
CA TYR A 84 10.49 25.07 -51.09
C TYR A 84 10.03 23.95 -50.15
N TRP A 85 10.30 24.07 -48.86
CA TRP A 85 9.94 23.03 -47.88
C TRP A 85 8.44 22.91 -47.66
N GLU A 86 7.72 24.04 -47.66
CA GLU A 86 6.26 24.06 -47.62
C GLU A 86 5.67 23.28 -48.80
N ASP A 87 6.15 23.54 -50.02
CA ASP A 87 5.70 22.83 -51.22
C ASP A 87 5.97 21.31 -51.16
N GLN A 88 7.11 20.89 -50.59
CA GLN A 88 7.41 19.46 -50.42
C GLN A 88 6.46 18.78 -49.42
N LEU A 89 6.12 19.44 -48.32
CA LEU A 89 5.19 18.91 -47.30
C LEU A 89 3.74 18.94 -47.79
N ASP A 90 3.31 20.02 -48.46
CA ASP A 90 1.95 20.17 -48.99
C ASP A 90 1.63 19.16 -50.09
N GLN A 91 2.61 18.82 -50.93
CA GLN A 91 2.46 17.78 -51.95
C GLN A 91 2.57 16.36 -51.39
N GLY A 92 2.90 16.19 -50.10
CA GLY A 92 3.19 14.90 -49.48
C GLY A 92 4.44 14.22 -50.07
N ALA A 93 5.33 15.00 -50.69
CA ALA A 93 6.60 14.50 -51.22
C ALA A 93 7.57 14.13 -50.09
N LEU A 94 7.45 14.82 -48.95
CA LEU A 94 8.12 14.51 -47.68
C LEU A 94 7.07 14.43 -46.56
N THR A 95 7.35 13.59 -45.57
CA THR A 95 6.68 13.63 -44.27
C THR A 95 7.48 14.53 -43.32
N ARG A 96 6.88 14.94 -42.19
CA ARG A 96 7.50 15.88 -41.24
C ARG A 96 8.78 15.32 -40.60
N ASP A 97 8.80 14.02 -40.31
CA ASP A 97 9.96 13.27 -39.83
C ASP A 97 11.10 13.27 -40.87
N VAL A 98 10.80 12.99 -42.14
CA VAL A 98 11.80 13.03 -43.22
C VAL A 98 12.31 14.45 -43.46
N PHE A 99 11.45 15.46 -43.32
CA PHE A 99 11.86 16.88 -43.40
C PHE A 99 12.89 17.24 -42.32
N ILE A 100 12.67 16.84 -41.06
CA ILE A 100 13.65 17.09 -39.97
C ILE A 100 15.01 16.53 -40.34
N GLN A 101 15.06 15.28 -40.81
CA GLN A 101 16.31 14.65 -41.22
C GLN A 101 16.97 15.40 -42.39
N ALA A 102 16.18 15.84 -43.38
CA ALA A 102 16.70 16.59 -44.53
C ALA A 102 17.30 17.96 -44.12
N ILE A 103 16.72 18.64 -43.12
CA ILE A 103 17.26 19.89 -42.59
C ILE A 103 18.57 19.67 -41.84
N ILE A 104 18.64 18.63 -41.01
CA ILE A 104 19.87 18.24 -40.32
C ILE A 104 20.98 17.94 -41.33
N ASP A 105 20.70 17.09 -42.31
CA ASP A 105 21.66 16.71 -43.36
C ASP A 105 22.08 17.92 -44.20
N GLY A 106 21.15 18.85 -44.46
CA GLY A 106 21.40 20.08 -45.19
C GLY A 106 22.34 21.05 -44.47
N ALA A 107 22.20 21.19 -43.15
CA ALA A 107 23.11 22.00 -42.34
C ALA A 107 24.52 21.40 -42.27
N GLU A 108 24.63 20.07 -42.23
CA GLU A 108 25.93 19.38 -42.12
C GLU A 108 26.66 19.20 -43.46
N ALA A 109 26.01 19.49 -44.59
CA ALA A 109 26.62 19.41 -45.91
C ALA A 109 27.72 20.47 -46.11
N GLU A 110 28.69 20.20 -47.00
CA GLU A 110 29.73 21.18 -47.38
C GLU A 110 29.15 22.49 -47.94
N THR A 111 27.91 22.46 -48.42
CA THR A 111 27.16 23.60 -48.95
C THR A 111 26.26 24.28 -47.93
N GLY A 112 26.17 23.76 -46.70
CA GLY A 112 25.37 24.30 -45.62
C GLY A 112 25.91 25.62 -45.09
N ASP A 113 25.08 26.37 -44.37
CA ASP A 113 25.51 27.59 -43.70
C ASP A 113 26.45 27.25 -42.53
N PRO A 114 27.67 27.82 -42.47
CA PRO A 114 28.61 27.52 -41.39
C PRO A 114 28.10 27.85 -39.99
N ASP A 115 27.25 28.87 -39.84
CA ASP A 115 26.66 29.23 -38.54
C ASP A 115 25.58 28.21 -38.15
N ASP A 116 24.75 27.75 -39.09
CA ASP A 116 23.76 26.69 -38.83
C ASP A 116 24.44 25.38 -38.40
N ALA A 117 25.50 24.99 -39.12
CA ALA A 117 26.31 23.82 -38.78
C ALA A 117 26.93 23.95 -37.38
N ALA A 118 27.42 25.14 -37.02
CA ALA A 118 28.01 25.42 -35.71
C ALA A 118 26.96 25.38 -34.58
N ILE A 119 25.79 25.98 -34.76
CA ILE A 119 24.71 25.95 -33.75
C ILE A 119 24.24 24.51 -33.54
N LEU A 120 24.01 23.76 -34.62
CA LEU A 120 23.59 22.36 -34.53
C LEU A 120 24.64 21.51 -33.79
N ALA A 121 25.92 21.66 -34.13
CA ALA A 121 27.00 20.97 -33.44
C ALA A 121 27.06 21.33 -31.94
N ASN A 122 26.96 22.62 -31.61
CA ASN A 122 26.98 23.10 -30.23
C ASN A 122 25.78 22.62 -29.42
N LYS A 123 24.57 22.67 -29.99
CA LYS A 123 23.35 22.15 -29.35
C LYS A 123 23.42 20.64 -29.15
N THR A 124 23.96 19.91 -30.12
CA THR A 124 24.19 18.47 -30.00
C THR A 124 25.19 18.15 -28.88
N GLU A 125 26.30 18.89 -28.81
CA GLU A 125 27.32 18.71 -27.76
C GLU A 125 26.76 18.99 -26.36
N VAL A 126 25.97 20.06 -26.20
CA VAL A 126 25.31 20.40 -24.94
C VAL A 126 24.25 19.37 -24.57
N GLY A 127 23.44 18.92 -25.54
CA GLY A 127 22.41 17.91 -25.32
C GLY A 127 22.97 16.56 -24.88
N LEU A 128 24.07 16.11 -25.49
CA LEU A 128 24.80 14.93 -25.04
C LEU A 128 25.35 15.12 -23.63
N TYR A 129 25.98 16.26 -23.36
CA TYR A 129 26.53 16.52 -22.04
C TYR A 129 25.47 16.54 -20.93
N TYR A 130 24.26 17.00 -21.23
CA TYR A 130 23.11 16.96 -20.31
C TYR A 130 22.76 15.50 -19.94
N ALA A 131 22.55 14.66 -20.95
CA ALA A 131 22.23 13.24 -20.77
C ALA A 131 23.36 12.44 -20.11
N GLU A 132 24.62 12.69 -20.48
CA GLU A 132 25.81 12.05 -19.91
C GLU A 132 26.01 12.36 -18.41
N ASN A 133 25.47 13.49 -17.93
CA ASN A 133 25.49 13.85 -16.52
C ASN A 133 24.25 13.35 -15.75
N GLY A 134 23.43 12.50 -16.36
CA GLY A 134 22.31 11.83 -15.70
C GLY A 134 21.12 12.75 -15.41
N LEU A 135 21.01 13.89 -16.10
CA LEU A 135 19.89 14.81 -15.93
C LEU A 135 18.68 14.38 -16.77
N SER A 136 17.47 14.65 -16.27
CA SER A 136 16.20 14.22 -16.88
C SER A 136 15.17 15.34 -17.07
N ASP A 137 15.29 16.46 -16.36
CA ASP A 137 14.27 17.51 -16.35
C ASP A 137 14.10 18.15 -17.74
N SER A 138 12.88 18.09 -18.29
CA SER A 138 12.58 18.56 -19.64
C SER A 138 12.59 20.09 -19.78
N GLU A 139 12.27 20.85 -18.72
CA GLU A 139 12.31 22.31 -18.71
C GLU A 139 13.75 22.81 -18.52
N GLN A 140 14.53 22.24 -17.60
CA GLN A 140 15.96 22.52 -17.47
C GLN A 140 16.69 22.20 -18.79
N ALA A 141 16.34 21.09 -19.45
CA ALA A 141 16.88 20.73 -20.75
C ALA A 141 16.56 21.81 -21.81
N LYS A 142 15.35 22.39 -21.82
CA LYS A 142 14.98 23.51 -22.71
C LYS A 142 15.73 24.79 -22.35
N GLU A 143 15.81 25.14 -21.07
CA GLU A 143 16.49 26.36 -20.59
C GLU A 143 17.98 26.36 -20.94
N VAL A 144 18.65 25.22 -20.71
CA VAL A 144 20.05 25.04 -21.08
C VAL A 144 20.21 25.12 -22.60
N MET A 145 19.34 24.47 -23.37
CA MET A 145 19.41 24.46 -24.84
C MET A 145 19.14 25.84 -25.46
N ALA A 146 18.25 26.63 -24.86
CA ALA A 146 17.88 27.97 -25.33
C ALA A 146 19.05 28.97 -25.29
N GLN A 147 20.06 28.74 -24.46
CA GLN A 147 21.23 29.60 -24.35
C GLN A 147 22.29 29.34 -25.44
N VAL A 148 22.19 28.22 -26.17
CA VAL A 148 23.25 27.74 -27.06
C VAL A 148 23.12 28.39 -28.45
N ASN A 149 24.20 29.02 -28.92
CA ASN A 149 24.32 29.58 -30.28
C ASN A 149 25.66 29.16 -30.94
N SER A 150 26.10 29.82 -32.01
CA SER A 150 27.31 29.47 -32.77
C SER A 150 28.62 29.77 -32.01
N GLU A 151 28.56 30.52 -30.91
CA GLU A 151 29.74 30.89 -30.12
C GLU A 151 30.11 29.81 -29.10
N SER A 152 31.37 29.36 -29.10
CA SER A 152 31.90 28.41 -28.11
C SER A 152 31.70 28.84 -26.63
N ALA A 153 31.56 30.15 -26.37
CA ALA A 153 31.29 30.67 -25.03
C ALA A 153 29.93 30.22 -24.48
N THR A 154 28.91 30.07 -25.33
CA THR A 154 27.59 29.60 -24.89
C THR A 154 27.61 28.12 -24.52
N VAL A 155 28.42 27.31 -25.22
CA VAL A 155 28.61 25.89 -24.88
C VAL A 155 29.26 25.76 -23.49
N ILE A 156 30.29 26.55 -23.20
CA ILE A 156 30.95 26.56 -21.88
C ILE A 156 29.96 26.96 -20.79
N SER A 157 29.16 28.01 -21.02
CA SER A 157 28.14 28.45 -20.06
C SER A 157 27.11 27.35 -19.79
N ALA A 158 26.56 26.75 -20.85
CA ALA A 158 25.58 25.67 -20.74
C ALA A 158 26.16 24.44 -20.00
N LYS A 159 27.39 24.03 -20.31
CA LYS A 159 28.06 22.92 -19.61
C LYS A 159 28.32 23.21 -18.13
N ASN A 160 28.68 24.44 -17.77
CA ASN A 160 28.82 24.82 -16.36
C ASN A 160 27.48 24.71 -15.62
N THR A 161 26.39 25.20 -16.21
CA THR A 161 25.04 25.03 -15.66
C THR A 161 24.69 23.55 -15.47
N ILE A 162 24.94 22.72 -16.48
CA ILE A 162 24.74 21.26 -16.38
C ILE A 162 25.57 20.63 -15.26
N SER A 163 26.85 20.98 -15.15
CA SER A 163 27.71 20.47 -14.07
C SER A 163 27.21 20.86 -12.68
N GLU A 164 26.69 22.09 -12.52
CA GLU A 164 26.12 22.55 -11.26
C GLU A 164 24.84 21.78 -10.89
N LEU A 165 23.94 21.56 -11.86
CA LEU A 165 22.74 20.74 -11.69
C LEU A 165 23.10 19.29 -11.32
N ALA A 166 24.04 18.67 -12.04
CA ALA A 166 24.48 17.29 -11.80
C ALA A 166 25.19 17.12 -10.44
N ALA A 167 25.96 18.12 -10.01
CA ALA A 167 26.58 18.14 -8.70
C ALA A 167 25.53 18.23 -7.58
N ALA A 168 24.47 19.03 -7.77
CA ALA A 168 23.36 19.11 -6.83
C ALA A 168 22.63 17.75 -6.70
N ASN A 169 22.34 17.08 -7.83
CA ASN A 169 21.78 15.72 -7.83
C ASN A 169 22.68 14.72 -7.09
N THR A 170 23.99 14.77 -7.32
CA THR A 170 24.94 13.86 -6.67
C THR A 170 24.99 14.06 -5.14
N ILE A 171 24.96 15.31 -4.67
CA ILE A 171 24.96 15.60 -3.24
C ILE A 171 23.71 15.02 -2.59
N ILE A 172 22.56 15.26 -3.21
CA ILE A 172 21.28 14.81 -2.68
C ILE A 172 21.20 13.29 -2.70
N ASN A 173 21.57 12.61 -3.79
CA ASN A 173 21.59 11.15 -3.85
C ASN A 173 22.45 10.50 -2.74
N ASN A 174 23.58 11.12 -2.38
CA ASN A 174 24.37 10.62 -1.25
C ASN A 174 23.71 10.87 0.11
N GLN A 175 22.92 11.94 0.25
CA GLN A 175 22.12 12.21 1.45
C GLN A 175 20.92 11.26 1.54
N LEU A 176 20.26 10.94 0.42
CA LEU A 176 19.13 9.99 0.39
C LEU A 176 19.56 8.61 0.92
N LEU A 177 20.67 8.08 0.40
CA LEU A 177 21.17 6.77 0.81
C LEU A 177 21.64 6.70 2.27
N GLN A 178 21.80 7.83 2.96
CA GLN A 178 22.13 7.84 4.39
C GLN A 178 20.98 7.29 5.24
N PHE A 179 19.74 7.50 4.81
CA PHE A 179 18.55 7.10 5.57
C PHE A 179 17.98 5.76 5.09
N SER A 180 18.52 5.22 4.00
CA SER A 180 18.10 3.93 3.48
C SER A 180 18.29 2.83 4.53
N ARG A 181 17.19 2.17 4.89
CA ARG A 181 17.13 1.08 5.85
C ARG A 181 16.30 -0.05 5.26
N ILE A 182 16.94 -1.21 5.12
CA ILE A 182 16.31 -2.44 4.65
C ILE A 182 16.43 -3.45 5.79
N GLU A 183 15.30 -3.92 6.29
CA GLU A 183 15.25 -4.99 7.28
C GLU A 183 14.86 -6.29 6.56
N SER A 184 15.27 -7.43 7.12
CA SER A 184 15.01 -8.76 6.53
C SER A 184 14.44 -9.73 7.55
N GLY A 185 14.04 -9.20 8.71
CA GLY A 185 13.49 -9.93 9.82
C GLY A 185 12.84 -8.97 10.80
N ILE A 186 12.24 -9.50 11.85
CA ILE A 186 11.50 -8.70 12.83
C ILE A 186 12.35 -7.70 13.62
N ASP A 187 11.74 -6.60 14.06
CA ASP A 187 12.26 -5.73 15.10
C ASP A 187 12.04 -6.34 16.49
N SER A 188 13.01 -7.15 16.92
CA SER A 188 13.00 -7.76 18.26
C SER A 188 12.96 -6.74 19.41
N SER A 189 13.27 -5.46 19.18
CA SER A 189 13.21 -4.42 20.21
C SER A 189 11.80 -3.86 20.44
N ASN A 190 10.90 -4.08 19.48
CA ASN A 190 9.49 -3.70 19.57
C ASN A 190 8.58 -4.86 19.99
N LEU A 191 9.11 -6.08 20.15
CA LEU A 191 8.35 -7.18 20.76
C LEU A 191 8.02 -6.86 22.21
N LEU A 192 6.79 -7.17 22.63
CA LEU A 192 6.42 -7.12 24.05
C LEU A 192 7.10 -8.27 24.80
N SER A 193 7.61 -8.00 26.01
CA SER A 193 8.04 -9.05 26.94
C SER A 193 7.17 -9.08 28.20
N LEU A 194 7.25 -10.19 28.93
CA LEU A 194 6.42 -10.44 30.10
C LEU A 194 6.60 -9.32 31.13
N GLY A 195 5.51 -8.63 31.46
CA GLY A 195 5.49 -7.53 32.42
C GLY A 195 6.12 -6.20 31.95
N ASP A 196 6.43 -6.01 30.66
CA ASP A 196 7.07 -4.79 30.14
C ASP A 196 6.20 -3.53 30.19
N THR A 197 4.86 -3.69 30.21
CA THR A 197 3.95 -2.54 30.25
C THR A 197 2.69 -2.86 31.05
N PRO A 198 2.49 -2.24 32.24
CA PRO A 198 1.20 -2.26 32.91
C PRO A 198 0.14 -1.65 31.98
N GLY A 199 -0.86 -2.44 31.60
CA GLY A 199 -2.00 -1.96 30.81
C GLY A 199 -2.13 -2.52 29.39
N VAL A 200 -1.29 -3.46 28.94
CA VAL A 200 -1.43 -4.10 27.61
C VAL A 200 -1.29 -5.64 27.62
N SER A 201 -0.88 -6.24 28.72
CA SER A 201 -0.64 -7.69 28.80
C SER A 201 -1.87 -8.48 29.26
N LEU A 202 -2.15 -9.59 28.56
CA LEU A 202 -3.22 -10.55 28.83
C LEU A 202 -2.73 -11.78 29.63
N GLU A 203 -1.58 -11.67 30.29
CA GLU A 203 -0.97 -12.72 31.11
C GLU A 203 -1.84 -13.16 32.30
N SER A 204 -2.15 -14.46 32.42
CA SER A 204 -2.89 -15.04 33.56
C SER A 204 -2.01 -15.46 34.76
N ASP A 205 -0.69 -15.51 34.59
CA ASP A 205 0.31 -16.19 35.45
C ASP A 205 0.24 -17.73 35.45
N GLU A 206 -0.61 -18.34 34.61
CA GLU A 206 -0.79 -19.79 34.48
C GLU A 206 -0.52 -20.24 33.02
N TYR A 207 0.65 -20.85 32.78
CA TYR A 207 1.14 -21.19 31.44
C TYR A 207 1.64 -22.63 31.34
N TRP A 208 1.64 -23.17 30.12
CA TRP A 208 2.37 -24.39 29.82
C TRP A 208 3.88 -24.12 29.91
N THR A 209 4.62 -25.02 30.55
CA THR A 209 6.09 -24.90 30.66
C THR A 209 6.83 -25.44 29.45
N ASP A 210 6.16 -26.29 28.65
CA ASP A 210 6.69 -26.89 27.44
C ASP A 210 6.01 -26.26 26.22
N ASN A 211 6.81 -25.95 25.19
CA ASN A 211 6.27 -25.45 23.92
C ASN A 211 5.71 -26.57 23.02
N ASN A 212 5.85 -27.84 23.41
CA ASN A 212 5.30 -28.97 22.66
C ASN A 212 4.08 -29.49 23.42
N ILE A 213 2.90 -29.11 22.95
CA ILE A 213 1.62 -29.37 23.60
C ILE A 213 0.81 -30.28 22.67
N THR A 214 -0.08 -31.09 23.24
CA THR A 214 -1.03 -31.89 22.47
C THR A 214 -2.44 -31.34 22.60
N PHE A 215 -3.23 -31.42 21.53
CA PHE A 215 -4.65 -31.08 21.57
C PHE A 215 -5.52 -32.22 21.05
N GLY A 216 -6.74 -32.38 21.54
CA GLY A 216 -7.60 -33.48 21.11
C GLY A 216 -9.10 -33.21 21.25
N PHE A 217 -9.89 -33.92 20.45
CA PHE A 217 -11.35 -33.82 20.43
C PHE A 217 -11.96 -35.05 21.11
N ASN A 218 -12.51 -34.86 22.31
CA ASN A 218 -13.04 -35.98 23.09
C ASN A 218 -14.28 -36.58 22.42
N GLN A 219 -14.20 -37.87 22.05
CA GLN A 219 -15.30 -38.62 21.46
C GLN A 219 -16.16 -39.36 22.50
N ILE A 220 -15.61 -39.53 23.71
CA ILE A 220 -16.30 -40.04 24.90
C ILE A 220 -15.84 -39.21 26.10
N ILE A 221 -16.63 -39.22 27.18
CA ILE A 221 -16.26 -38.57 28.44
C ILE A 221 -14.95 -39.20 28.96
N PRO A 222 -13.88 -38.41 29.21
CA PRO A 222 -12.66 -38.90 29.85
C PRO A 222 -12.95 -39.51 31.23
N ASP A 223 -12.24 -40.59 31.59
CA ASP A 223 -12.46 -41.28 32.86
C ASP A 223 -12.21 -40.35 34.06
N GLU A 224 -11.26 -39.42 33.93
CA GLU A 224 -10.87 -38.43 34.94
C GLU A 224 -12.01 -37.48 35.30
N TYR A 225 -12.91 -37.14 34.37
CA TYR A 225 -14.02 -36.22 34.62
C TYR A 225 -15.05 -36.78 35.60
N THR A 226 -15.02 -38.09 35.85
CA THR A 226 -15.91 -38.74 36.81
C THR A 226 -15.45 -38.59 38.26
N ASP A 227 -14.30 -37.95 38.49
CA ASP A 227 -13.83 -37.60 39.83
C ASP A 227 -14.78 -36.58 40.49
N PRO A 228 -15.43 -36.92 41.63
CA PRO A 228 -16.32 -36.01 42.32
C PRO A 228 -15.64 -34.73 42.83
N ASP A 229 -14.31 -34.73 43.00
CA ASP A 229 -13.56 -33.56 43.49
C ASP A 229 -13.41 -32.46 42.40
N LEU A 230 -13.66 -32.77 41.12
CA LEU A 230 -13.66 -31.79 40.02
C LEU A 230 -14.93 -30.94 39.95
N GLU A 231 -16.00 -31.33 40.67
CA GLU A 231 -17.31 -30.67 40.67
C GLU A 231 -17.90 -30.37 39.26
N LEU A 232 -17.49 -31.11 38.23
CA LEU A 232 -17.96 -30.95 36.86
C LEU A 232 -19.39 -31.52 36.66
N ASN A 233 -20.31 -30.69 36.18
CA ASN A 233 -21.63 -31.13 35.76
C ASN A 233 -21.64 -31.55 34.27
N LEU A 234 -21.47 -32.84 34.02
CA LEU A 234 -21.41 -33.40 32.66
C LEU A 234 -22.78 -33.76 32.07
N THR A 235 -23.87 -33.27 32.67
CA THR A 235 -25.22 -33.59 32.18
C THR A 235 -25.43 -33.01 30.78
N GLY A 236 -25.64 -33.88 29.81
CA GLY A 236 -25.83 -33.47 28.41
C GLY A 236 -24.53 -33.32 27.61
N TRP A 237 -23.39 -33.75 28.16
CA TRP A 237 -22.10 -33.75 27.46
C TRP A 237 -22.18 -34.42 26.09
N SER A 238 -21.49 -33.83 25.12
CA SER A 238 -21.26 -34.41 23.79
C SER A 238 -19.86 -34.05 23.25
N PRO A 239 -19.39 -34.77 22.22
CA PRO A 239 -18.29 -34.28 21.38
C PRO A 239 -18.65 -32.93 20.77
N ILE A 240 -17.65 -32.13 20.41
CA ILE A 240 -17.85 -30.94 19.58
C ILE A 240 -18.20 -31.33 18.14
N SER A 241 -18.69 -30.39 17.32
CA SER A 241 -19.04 -30.67 15.92
C SER A 241 -17.81 -30.65 15.02
N GLU A 242 -17.88 -31.32 13.87
CA GLU A 242 -16.80 -31.30 12.86
C GLU A 242 -16.45 -29.86 12.42
N ALA A 243 -17.44 -28.96 12.38
CA ALA A 243 -17.22 -27.54 12.08
C ALA A 243 -16.36 -26.86 13.17
N ALA A 244 -16.65 -27.11 14.44
CA ALA A 244 -15.85 -26.60 15.56
C ALA A 244 -14.44 -27.21 15.59
N GLU A 245 -14.30 -28.53 15.30
CA GLU A 245 -12.99 -29.17 15.18
C GLU A 245 -12.13 -28.49 14.10
N GLN A 246 -12.74 -28.11 12.97
CA GLN A 246 -12.03 -27.43 11.90
C GLN A 246 -11.59 -26.01 12.31
N VAL A 247 -12.41 -25.27 13.04
CA VAL A 247 -12.03 -23.94 13.56
C VAL A 247 -10.87 -24.05 14.55
N ALA A 248 -10.92 -25.01 15.48
CA ALA A 248 -9.81 -25.26 16.41
C ALA A 248 -8.49 -25.53 15.68
N ARG A 249 -8.51 -26.35 14.62
CA ARG A 249 -7.33 -26.62 13.79
C ARG A 249 -6.81 -25.39 13.08
N THR A 250 -7.70 -24.55 12.55
CA THR A 250 -7.33 -23.30 11.88
C THR A 250 -6.63 -22.36 12.85
N ALA A 251 -7.24 -22.11 14.02
CA ALA A 251 -6.66 -21.27 15.06
C ALA A 251 -5.32 -21.83 15.58
N ILE A 252 -5.19 -23.14 15.75
CA ILE A 252 -3.93 -23.77 16.16
C ILE A 252 -2.86 -23.67 15.05
N THR A 253 -3.25 -23.78 13.78
CA THR A 253 -2.30 -23.64 12.66
C THR A 253 -1.74 -22.22 12.64
N GLU A 254 -2.60 -21.22 12.79
CA GLU A 254 -2.24 -19.81 12.89
C GLU A 254 -1.38 -19.50 14.14
N LEU A 255 -1.74 -20.02 15.31
CA LEU A 255 -0.95 -19.87 16.54
C LEU A 255 0.53 -20.24 16.35
N GLN A 256 0.78 -21.31 15.59
CA GLN A 256 2.13 -21.79 15.32
C GLN A 256 2.89 -20.95 14.27
N THR A 257 2.22 -20.06 13.52
CA THR A 257 2.91 -19.13 12.59
C THR A 257 3.53 -17.97 13.34
N PHE A 258 2.94 -17.51 14.45
CA PHE A 258 3.46 -16.36 15.18
C PHE A 258 4.16 -16.71 16.50
N SER A 259 3.92 -17.89 17.07
CA SER A 259 4.55 -18.33 18.32
C SER A 259 5.40 -19.60 18.14
N GLN A 260 6.37 -19.82 19.03
CA GLN A 260 7.19 -21.05 19.03
C GLN A 260 6.47 -22.25 19.66
N LEU A 261 5.16 -22.18 19.85
CA LEU A 261 4.36 -23.33 20.24
C LEU A 261 4.32 -24.35 19.09
N THR A 262 4.24 -25.62 19.45
CA THR A 262 3.94 -26.73 18.56
C THR A 262 2.83 -27.54 19.19
N LEU A 263 1.65 -27.48 18.59
CA LEU A 263 0.46 -28.18 19.04
C LEU A 263 0.18 -29.34 18.06
N SER A 264 0.35 -30.56 18.55
CA SER A 264 0.07 -31.77 17.76
C SER A 264 -1.23 -32.44 18.20
N GLU A 265 -2.02 -32.89 17.24
CA GLU A 265 -3.29 -33.54 17.56
C GLU A 265 -3.09 -34.94 18.16
N ASP A 266 -3.71 -35.20 19.31
CA ASP A 266 -3.86 -36.51 19.94
C ASP A 266 -5.31 -36.76 20.42
N ASN A 267 -6.05 -37.58 19.67
CA ASN A 267 -7.40 -38.02 20.05
C ASN A 267 -7.42 -39.27 20.94
N SER A 268 -6.32 -39.59 21.64
CA SER A 268 -6.28 -40.69 22.60
C SER A 268 -7.12 -40.45 23.87
N GLY A 269 -7.58 -39.21 24.07
CA GLY A 269 -8.28 -38.75 25.28
C GLY A 269 -7.35 -38.19 26.36
N ASN A 270 -6.04 -38.18 26.11
CA ASN A 270 -5.00 -37.73 27.06
C ASN A 270 -4.22 -36.51 26.56
N ALA A 271 -4.77 -35.75 25.60
CA ALA A 271 -4.15 -34.52 25.15
C ALA A 271 -4.11 -33.48 26.27
N ASP A 272 -3.15 -32.56 26.21
CA ASP A 272 -3.00 -31.47 27.18
C ASP A 272 -4.17 -30.47 27.10
N ILE A 273 -4.65 -30.18 25.89
CA ILE A 273 -5.85 -29.35 25.64
C ILE A 273 -6.93 -30.25 25.04
N ARG A 274 -8.11 -30.37 25.69
CA ARG A 274 -9.20 -31.21 25.16
C ARG A 274 -10.48 -30.43 24.98
N PHE A 275 -11.10 -30.63 23.82
CA PHE A 275 -12.35 -29.97 23.45
C PHE A 275 -13.57 -30.84 23.75
N ASN A 276 -14.60 -30.21 24.31
CA ASN A 276 -15.84 -30.82 24.77
C ASN A 276 -17.03 -29.89 24.48
N ALA A 277 -18.25 -30.42 24.47
CA ALA A 277 -19.47 -29.62 24.43
C ALA A 277 -20.42 -29.95 25.59
N LEU A 278 -21.08 -28.93 26.13
CA LEU A 278 -22.09 -29.04 27.18
C LEU A 278 -23.25 -28.08 26.91
N PRO A 279 -24.48 -28.37 27.38
CA PRO A 279 -25.54 -27.36 27.42
C PRO A 279 -25.19 -26.29 28.45
N LEU A 280 -25.01 -25.05 28.00
CA LEU A 280 -24.69 -23.90 28.86
C LEU A 280 -25.89 -22.95 28.93
N GLU A 281 -26.17 -22.40 30.12
CA GLU A 281 -27.32 -21.48 30.32
C GLU A 281 -26.92 -19.99 30.29
N ASP A 282 -25.73 -19.65 30.82
CA ASP A 282 -25.27 -18.27 31.01
C ASP A 282 -23.90 -18.00 30.34
N ALA A 283 -23.41 -18.89 29.48
CA ALA A 283 -22.14 -18.79 28.79
C ALA A 283 -22.20 -19.47 27.41
N SER A 284 -21.33 -19.07 26.49
CA SER A 284 -21.19 -19.71 25.17
C SER A 284 -19.98 -20.64 25.08
N GLY A 285 -19.08 -20.53 26.06
CA GLY A 285 -17.94 -21.40 26.27
C GLY A 285 -17.33 -21.16 27.65
N PHE A 286 -16.45 -22.06 28.07
CA PHE A 286 -15.47 -21.81 29.12
C PHE A 286 -14.26 -22.73 28.93
N ALA A 287 -13.11 -22.32 29.46
CA ALA A 287 -11.91 -23.12 29.50
C ALA A 287 -11.22 -23.06 30.87
N TYR A 288 -10.38 -24.04 31.13
CA TYR A 288 -9.46 -24.03 32.26
C TYR A 288 -8.08 -23.57 31.81
N TYR A 289 -7.44 -22.71 32.61
CA TYR A 289 -6.05 -22.34 32.40
C TYR A 289 -5.11 -23.56 32.43
N PRO A 290 -3.90 -23.44 31.82
CA PRO A 290 -2.84 -24.42 31.94
C PRO A 290 -2.57 -24.79 33.42
N SER A 291 -2.70 -26.07 33.75
CA SER A 291 -2.40 -26.56 35.10
C SER A 291 -2.08 -28.05 35.09
N THR A 292 -1.66 -28.57 36.25
CA THR A 292 -1.47 -30.02 36.43
C THR A 292 -2.74 -30.75 36.84
N ASP A 293 -3.85 -30.03 37.03
CA ASP A 293 -5.12 -30.67 37.36
C ASP A 293 -5.63 -31.47 36.16
N PRO A 294 -6.40 -32.56 36.38
CA PRO A 294 -6.86 -33.40 35.29
C PRO A 294 -7.70 -32.70 34.23
N VAL A 295 -8.15 -31.46 34.48
CA VAL A 295 -8.96 -30.64 33.58
C VAL A 295 -8.22 -29.40 33.06
N GLY A 296 -6.96 -29.19 33.46
CA GLY A 296 -6.17 -28.04 33.02
C GLY A 296 -6.06 -28.02 31.50
N GLY A 297 -6.35 -26.87 30.89
CA GLY A 297 -6.38 -26.72 29.43
C GLY A 297 -7.65 -27.22 28.73
N ASP A 298 -8.60 -27.82 29.44
CA ASP A 298 -9.82 -28.31 28.80
C ASP A 298 -10.77 -27.16 28.44
N ILE A 299 -11.42 -27.31 27.28
CA ILE A 299 -12.35 -26.36 26.69
C ILE A 299 -13.74 -27.02 26.59
N PHE A 300 -14.78 -26.26 26.96
CA PHE A 300 -16.18 -26.66 26.90
C PHE A 300 -16.99 -25.59 26.15
N LEU A 301 -17.50 -25.96 24.97
CA LEU A 301 -18.32 -25.08 24.13
C LEU A 301 -19.82 -25.36 24.34
N ASP A 302 -20.67 -24.36 24.09
CA ASP A 302 -22.12 -24.57 24.17
C ASP A 302 -22.61 -25.52 23.06
N SER A 303 -23.23 -26.61 23.49
CA SER A 303 -23.87 -27.61 22.62
C SER A 303 -25.10 -27.06 21.86
N ALA A 304 -25.58 -25.85 22.16
CA ALA A 304 -26.61 -25.19 21.37
C ALA A 304 -26.08 -24.62 20.03
N THR A 305 -24.77 -24.33 19.93
CA THR A 305 -24.11 -23.77 18.75
C THR A 305 -23.13 -24.78 18.16
N MET A 306 -23.60 -25.54 17.18
CA MET A 306 -22.86 -26.70 16.64
C MET A 306 -22.92 -26.83 15.11
N SER A 307 -23.69 -25.97 14.43
CA SER A 307 -23.87 -26.07 12.98
C SER A 307 -22.68 -25.55 12.18
N SER A 308 -22.59 -25.88 10.90
CA SER A 308 -21.60 -25.32 9.99
C SER A 308 -21.70 -23.79 9.88
N GLU A 309 -22.92 -23.27 9.92
CA GLU A 309 -23.23 -21.85 9.82
C GLU A 309 -22.77 -21.09 11.07
N ASP A 310 -22.87 -21.71 12.25
CA ASP A 310 -22.41 -21.11 13.51
C ASP A 310 -20.89 -20.90 13.53
N TYR A 311 -20.12 -21.73 12.81
CA TYR A 311 -18.65 -21.72 12.81
C TYR A 311 -18.04 -21.19 11.50
N GLN A 312 -18.76 -20.33 10.77
CA GLN A 312 -18.14 -19.58 9.67
C GLN A 312 -17.22 -18.48 10.22
N PRO A 313 -16.15 -18.07 9.51
CA PRO A 313 -15.36 -16.91 9.90
C PRO A 313 -16.24 -15.69 10.15
N GLY A 314 -15.94 -14.94 11.22
CA GLY A 314 -16.66 -13.74 11.60
C GLY A 314 -17.85 -13.95 12.54
N THR A 315 -18.29 -15.19 12.77
CA THR A 315 -19.41 -15.47 13.68
C THR A 315 -19.00 -15.51 15.14
N PHE A 316 -19.97 -15.29 16.03
CA PHE A 316 -19.78 -15.32 17.47
C PHE A 316 -19.27 -16.68 18.01
N ALA A 317 -19.75 -17.82 17.49
CA ALA A 317 -19.30 -19.12 17.96
C ALA A 317 -17.87 -19.46 17.48
N TYR A 318 -17.47 -18.98 16.29
CA TYR A 318 -16.07 -19.04 15.85
C TYR A 318 -15.20 -18.25 16.82
N HIS A 319 -15.54 -16.99 17.08
CA HIS A 319 -14.81 -16.10 17.98
C HIS A 319 -14.69 -16.68 19.39
N THR A 320 -15.78 -17.24 19.92
CA THR A 320 -15.82 -17.91 21.22
C THR A 320 -14.81 -19.07 21.28
N LEU A 321 -14.67 -19.86 20.20
CA LEU A 321 -13.71 -20.96 20.20
C LEU A 321 -12.26 -20.45 20.32
N VAL A 322 -11.90 -19.40 19.58
CA VAL A 322 -10.56 -18.79 19.65
C VAL A 322 -10.32 -18.18 21.03
N HIS A 323 -11.34 -17.55 21.61
CA HIS A 323 -11.33 -17.04 22.98
C HIS A 323 -11.04 -18.14 24.02
N GLU A 324 -11.79 -19.24 23.98
CA GLU A 324 -11.58 -20.34 24.94
C GLU A 324 -10.24 -21.06 24.74
N LEU A 325 -9.79 -21.18 23.49
CA LEU A 325 -8.45 -21.69 23.20
C LEU A 325 -7.37 -20.78 23.79
N SER A 326 -7.57 -19.47 23.76
CA SER A 326 -6.64 -18.48 24.34
C SER A 326 -6.56 -18.61 25.87
N HIS A 327 -7.68 -18.84 26.56
CA HIS A 327 -7.67 -19.20 27.99
C HIS A 327 -6.86 -20.49 28.25
N ALA A 328 -7.08 -21.54 27.46
CA ALA A 328 -6.33 -22.80 27.56
C ALA A 328 -4.83 -22.67 27.25
N LEU A 329 -4.41 -21.53 26.69
CA LEU A 329 -3.02 -21.14 26.46
C LEU A 329 -2.48 -20.15 27.52
N GLY A 330 -3.32 -19.68 28.45
CA GLY A 330 -2.92 -18.83 29.57
C GLY A 330 -3.22 -17.35 29.41
N LEU A 331 -4.17 -16.97 28.55
CA LEU A 331 -4.60 -15.57 28.40
C LEU A 331 -5.81 -15.32 29.28
N LYS A 332 -5.76 -14.29 30.13
CA LYS A 332 -6.91 -13.85 30.93
C LYS A 332 -7.75 -12.83 30.20
N HIS A 333 -8.92 -12.52 30.75
CA HIS A 333 -9.68 -11.36 30.29
C HIS A 333 -8.93 -10.03 30.58
N PRO A 334 -9.05 -9.01 29.71
CA PRO A 334 -8.39 -7.72 29.87
C PRO A 334 -8.83 -6.95 31.13
N PHE A 335 -10.06 -7.18 31.60
CA PHE A 335 -10.62 -6.54 32.78
C PHE A 335 -10.35 -7.28 34.10
N GLU A 336 -9.63 -8.40 34.07
CA GLU A 336 -9.32 -9.20 35.26
C GLU A 336 -7.97 -8.82 35.90
N ASP A 337 -7.90 -9.05 37.22
CA ASP A 337 -6.66 -8.92 38.00
C ASP A 337 -5.88 -10.25 37.99
N PRO A 338 -4.53 -10.23 38.12
CA PRO A 338 -3.69 -9.04 38.23
C PRO A 338 -3.55 -8.29 36.89
N ASN A 339 -3.21 -7.00 36.93
CA ASN A 339 -2.83 -6.21 35.75
C ASN A 339 -3.93 -6.06 34.68
N ARG A 340 -4.97 -5.28 34.99
CA ARG A 340 -5.98 -4.88 34.00
C ARG A 340 -5.36 -4.06 32.86
N ILE A 341 -5.85 -4.29 31.65
CA ILE A 341 -5.50 -3.53 30.45
C ILE A 341 -6.17 -2.14 30.49
N ALA A 342 -5.64 -1.18 29.74
CA ALA A 342 -6.23 0.14 29.58
C ALA A 342 -7.64 0.03 28.96
N THR A 343 -8.60 0.82 29.46
CA THR A 343 -10.03 0.66 29.09
C THR A 343 -10.33 0.94 27.63
N ASP A 344 -9.49 1.72 26.96
CA ASP A 344 -9.55 2.01 25.53
C ASP A 344 -9.04 0.87 24.65
N LEU A 345 -8.31 -0.09 25.22
CA LEU A 345 -7.82 -1.30 24.56
C LEU A 345 -8.65 -2.55 24.95
N ASP A 346 -9.55 -2.45 25.92
CA ASP A 346 -10.50 -3.51 26.32
C ASP A 346 -11.69 -3.56 25.36
N ASN A 347 -11.42 -3.96 24.11
CA ASN A 347 -12.42 -4.22 23.07
C ASN A 347 -11.90 -5.24 22.05
N ASN A 348 -12.78 -5.74 21.19
CA ASN A 348 -12.44 -6.78 20.23
C ASN A 348 -11.53 -6.34 19.07
N ASP A 349 -11.27 -5.05 18.85
CA ASP A 349 -10.26 -4.62 17.86
C ASP A 349 -8.85 -5.04 18.31
N TYR A 350 -8.60 -5.10 19.63
CA TYR A 350 -7.27 -5.35 20.20
C TYR A 350 -7.07 -6.78 20.72
N THR A 351 -8.13 -7.44 21.17
CA THR A 351 -8.05 -8.78 21.76
C THR A 351 -9.35 -9.57 21.62
N VAL A 352 -9.22 -10.86 21.29
CA VAL A 352 -10.35 -11.80 21.36
C VAL A 352 -10.81 -12.07 22.78
N MET A 353 -9.99 -11.71 23.79
CA MET A 353 -10.31 -11.90 25.21
C MET A 353 -11.28 -10.86 25.77
N SER A 354 -11.59 -9.80 25.03
CA SER A 354 -12.52 -8.76 25.47
C SER A 354 -13.98 -9.20 25.32
N TYR A 355 -14.83 -8.74 26.25
CA TYR A 355 -16.30 -8.83 26.12
C TYR A 355 -16.93 -7.56 25.55
N THR A 356 -16.15 -6.48 25.45
CA THR A 356 -16.61 -5.26 24.80
C THR A 356 -16.50 -5.45 23.29
N GLU A 357 -17.66 -5.61 22.66
CA GLU A 357 -17.78 -5.66 21.22
C GLU A 357 -17.42 -4.30 20.63
N ALA A 358 -16.58 -4.32 19.60
CA ALA A 358 -16.42 -3.19 18.70
C ALA A 358 -17.56 -3.18 17.67
N LYS A 359 -17.35 -2.53 16.53
CA LYS A 359 -18.34 -2.39 15.44
C LYS A 359 -18.46 -3.67 14.61
N ASN A 360 -19.01 -4.75 15.18
CA ASN A 360 -19.00 -6.09 14.56
C ASN A 360 -20.38 -6.54 14.01
N LEU A 361 -21.38 -5.64 14.02
CA LEU A 361 -22.74 -5.93 13.56
C LEU A 361 -22.86 -5.72 12.04
N ARG A 362 -23.50 -6.68 11.37
CA ARG A 362 -23.90 -6.56 9.97
C ARG A 362 -25.40 -6.42 9.86
N ILE A 363 -25.84 -5.50 9.02
CA ILE A 363 -27.24 -5.33 8.62
C ILE A 363 -27.46 -5.92 7.23
N SER A 364 -28.56 -6.66 7.07
CA SER A 364 -29.03 -7.14 5.78
C SER A 364 -30.44 -6.62 5.56
N ILE A 365 -30.61 -5.87 4.46
CA ILE A 365 -31.91 -5.38 4.03
C ILE A 365 -32.48 -6.33 2.98
N ASN A 366 -33.65 -6.87 3.28
CA ASN A 366 -34.35 -7.83 2.44
C ASN A 366 -35.58 -7.14 1.84
N TYR A 367 -35.53 -6.86 0.53
CA TYR A 367 -36.65 -6.31 -0.23
C TYR A 367 -37.34 -7.41 -1.04
N ASP A 368 -38.65 -7.54 -0.86
CA ASP A 368 -39.51 -8.43 -1.65
C ASP A 368 -40.24 -7.62 -2.73
N PRO A 369 -39.91 -7.80 -4.02
CA PRO A 369 -40.56 -7.10 -5.12
C PRO A 369 -41.97 -7.60 -5.46
N GLU A 370 -42.36 -8.80 -5.04
CA GLU A 370 -43.72 -9.33 -5.26
C GLU A 370 -44.70 -8.70 -4.28
N ASP A 371 -44.30 -8.60 -3.01
CA ASP A 371 -45.13 -8.04 -1.93
C ASP A 371 -44.90 -6.54 -1.69
N LEU A 372 -43.93 -5.94 -2.39
CA LEU A 372 -43.50 -4.55 -2.20
C LEU A 372 -43.19 -4.23 -0.73
N SER A 373 -42.52 -5.16 -0.07
CA SER A 373 -42.22 -5.10 1.37
C SER A 373 -40.73 -5.12 1.63
N ILE A 374 -40.31 -4.54 2.75
CA ILE A 374 -38.91 -4.46 3.12
C ILE A 374 -38.73 -4.80 4.60
N GLY A 375 -37.64 -5.49 4.92
CA GLY A 375 -37.25 -5.80 6.29
C GLY A 375 -35.74 -5.65 6.47
N ALA A 376 -35.31 -5.50 7.72
CA ALA A 376 -33.92 -5.50 8.13
C ALA A 376 -33.68 -6.68 9.07
N SER A 377 -32.56 -7.36 8.90
CA SER A 377 -32.05 -8.38 9.83
C SER A 377 -30.63 -8.02 10.24
N TYR A 378 -30.26 -8.35 11.47
CA TYR A 378 -28.96 -8.04 12.04
C TYR A 378 -28.24 -9.31 12.44
N SER A 379 -26.92 -9.34 12.26
CA SER A 379 -26.09 -10.50 12.62
C SER A 379 -24.72 -10.05 13.11
N TRP A 380 -24.27 -10.60 14.22
CA TRP A 380 -22.89 -10.49 14.71
C TRP A 380 -22.01 -11.46 13.93
N SER A 381 -21.78 -11.12 12.66
CA SER A 381 -21.03 -11.94 11.71
C SER A 381 -19.87 -11.18 11.05
N ALA A 382 -19.37 -10.16 11.75
CA ALA A 382 -18.12 -9.45 11.45
C ALA A 382 -17.23 -9.39 12.70
N MET A 383 -17.16 -10.45 13.50
CA MET A 383 -16.21 -10.53 14.62
C MET A 383 -14.80 -10.86 14.11
N PRO A 384 -13.73 -10.52 14.84
CA PRO A 384 -12.39 -10.98 14.51
C PRO A 384 -12.34 -12.52 14.46
N PRO A 385 -11.98 -13.14 13.33
CA PRO A 385 -11.92 -14.60 13.19
C PRO A 385 -10.55 -15.18 13.56
N SER A 386 -9.67 -14.39 14.17
CA SER A 386 -8.27 -14.74 14.42
C SER A 386 -7.79 -14.01 15.69
N TYR A 387 -6.61 -14.38 16.18
CA TYR A 387 -5.92 -13.69 17.26
C TYR A 387 -5.63 -12.23 16.88
N SER A 388 -6.02 -11.30 17.75
CA SER A 388 -5.76 -9.89 17.57
C SER A 388 -4.37 -9.49 18.08
N ILE A 389 -4.00 -8.23 17.87
CA ILE A 389 -2.65 -7.71 18.11
C ILE A 389 -2.11 -7.97 19.53
N LEU A 390 -2.94 -7.84 20.57
CA LEU A 390 -2.51 -8.09 21.96
C LEU A 390 -2.48 -9.59 22.31
N ASP A 391 -3.29 -10.40 21.64
CA ASP A 391 -3.28 -11.85 21.83
C ASP A 391 -1.96 -12.42 21.29
N ILE A 392 -1.61 -12.05 20.06
CA ILE A 392 -0.33 -12.42 19.42
C ILE A 392 0.84 -11.96 20.31
N ALA A 393 0.86 -10.69 20.70
CA ALA A 393 1.98 -10.16 21.46
C ALA A 393 2.14 -10.84 22.83
N THR A 394 1.05 -11.12 23.53
CA THR A 394 1.08 -11.83 24.83
C THR A 394 1.54 -13.28 24.65
N LEU A 395 1.02 -13.99 23.65
CA LEU A 395 1.43 -15.37 23.36
C LEU A 395 2.90 -15.47 22.94
N GLN A 396 3.41 -14.49 22.21
CA GLN A 396 4.83 -14.38 21.87
C GLN A 396 5.70 -14.07 23.10
N ALA A 397 5.21 -13.24 24.03
CA ALA A 397 5.90 -12.98 25.28
C ALA A 397 6.02 -14.25 26.16
N ILE A 398 4.96 -15.08 26.19
CA ILE A 398 4.93 -16.32 26.98
C ILE A 398 5.76 -17.42 26.31
N TYR A 399 5.52 -17.68 25.02
CA TYR A 399 6.02 -18.87 24.33
C TYR A 399 7.16 -18.58 23.35
N GLY A 400 7.49 -17.32 23.10
CA GLY A 400 8.48 -16.86 22.13
C GLY A 400 7.87 -16.59 20.75
N ALA A 401 8.34 -15.54 20.08
CA ALA A 401 7.97 -15.24 18.69
C ALA A 401 8.60 -16.23 17.70
N ASN A 402 7.82 -16.67 16.71
CA ASN A 402 8.30 -17.55 15.65
C ASN A 402 8.86 -16.75 14.47
N THR A 403 10.18 -16.61 14.43
CA THR A 403 10.89 -15.85 13.40
C THR A 403 11.24 -16.67 12.15
N ALA A 404 10.56 -17.80 11.93
CA ALA A 404 10.91 -18.77 10.88
C ALA A 404 9.75 -19.10 9.92
N SER A 405 8.58 -18.51 10.12
CA SER A 405 7.39 -18.63 9.27
C SER A 405 7.01 -17.27 8.72
N GLU A 406 6.36 -17.25 7.55
CA GLU A 406 6.10 -16.01 6.81
C GLU A 406 7.40 -15.22 6.66
N THR A 407 8.40 -15.81 5.98
CA THR A 407 9.70 -15.14 5.72
C THR A 407 9.89 -14.82 4.22
N GLY A 408 8.78 -14.83 3.48
CA GLY A 408 8.75 -14.64 2.03
C GLY A 408 8.48 -13.18 1.70
N ASN A 409 8.28 -12.87 0.43
CA ASN A 409 7.65 -11.60 0.07
C ASN A 409 6.16 -11.88 0.00
N ASN A 410 5.43 -11.38 0.98
CA ASN A 410 4.03 -11.67 1.22
C ASN A 410 3.15 -10.50 0.73
N THR A 411 1.90 -10.81 0.37
CA THR A 411 0.91 -9.79 -0.02
C THR A 411 -0.37 -9.99 0.76
N TYR A 412 -0.83 -8.92 1.40
CA TYR A 412 -2.01 -8.88 2.24
C TYR A 412 -3.05 -7.97 1.63
N SER A 413 -4.31 -8.37 1.65
CA SER A 413 -5.42 -7.61 1.09
C SER A 413 -6.62 -7.66 2.03
N LEU A 414 -7.37 -6.57 2.10
CA LEU A 414 -8.59 -6.46 2.88
C LEU A 414 -9.55 -5.46 2.21
N SER A 415 -10.84 -5.68 2.33
CA SER A 415 -11.90 -4.78 1.88
C SER A 415 -13.08 -4.75 2.85
N PHE A 416 -13.94 -3.75 2.72
CA PHE A 416 -15.20 -3.68 3.46
C PHE A 416 -16.07 -4.93 3.23
N SER A 417 -16.05 -5.45 2.00
CA SER A 417 -16.89 -6.56 1.57
C SER A 417 -16.51 -7.91 2.19
N ASP A 418 -15.31 -8.00 2.77
CA ASP A 418 -14.85 -9.20 3.47
C ASP A 418 -15.50 -9.35 4.86
N TYR A 419 -15.99 -8.24 5.44
CA TYR A 419 -16.56 -8.21 6.79
C TYR A 419 -15.70 -8.91 7.84
N THR A 420 -14.39 -8.66 7.81
CA THR A 420 -13.40 -9.34 8.63
C THR A 420 -12.33 -8.40 9.14
N TYR A 421 -11.59 -8.88 10.13
CA TYR A 421 -10.40 -8.25 10.68
C TYR A 421 -9.17 -9.07 10.29
N LEU A 422 -8.03 -8.41 10.11
CA LEU A 422 -6.74 -9.04 9.80
C LEU A 422 -5.67 -8.50 10.75
N THR A 423 -4.98 -9.40 11.46
CA THR A 423 -3.73 -9.06 12.16
C THR A 423 -2.57 -9.72 11.43
N ILE A 424 -1.61 -8.93 10.97
CA ILE A 424 -0.46 -9.41 10.21
C ILE A 424 0.67 -9.79 11.17
N TRP A 425 1.05 -11.07 11.16
CA TRP A 425 2.37 -11.52 11.57
C TRP A 425 3.17 -11.90 10.33
N ASP A 426 4.31 -11.25 10.15
CA ASP A 426 5.31 -11.62 9.15
C ASP A 426 6.70 -11.53 9.78
N ALA A 427 7.52 -12.56 9.57
CA ALA A 427 8.83 -12.68 10.21
C ALA A 427 9.98 -12.12 9.35
N GLY A 428 9.70 -11.65 8.13
CA GLY A 428 10.63 -10.90 7.30
C GLY A 428 10.39 -11.13 5.82
N GLY A 429 10.73 -10.14 5.00
CA GLY A 429 10.33 -10.20 3.62
C GLY A 429 10.54 -8.86 2.96
N GLU A 430 9.90 -8.70 1.82
CA GLU A 430 9.53 -7.38 1.31
C GLU A 430 8.03 -7.48 1.03
N ASP A 431 7.25 -6.99 1.97
CA ASP A 431 5.84 -7.31 2.12
C ASP A 431 4.97 -6.16 1.66
N THR A 432 3.77 -6.49 1.18
CA THR A 432 2.87 -5.51 0.57
C THR A 432 1.46 -5.61 1.13
N ILE A 433 0.92 -4.48 1.58
CA ILE A 433 -0.53 -4.30 1.74
C ILE A 433 -1.08 -3.82 0.38
N ASP A 434 -1.76 -4.71 -0.35
CA ASP A 434 -2.39 -4.41 -1.63
C ASP A 434 -3.91 -4.35 -1.45
N ILE A 435 -4.43 -3.13 -1.46
CA ILE A 435 -5.86 -2.83 -1.38
C ILE A 435 -6.32 -2.04 -2.60
N THR A 436 -5.64 -2.18 -3.75
CA THR A 436 -5.92 -1.43 -4.99
C THR A 436 -7.35 -1.58 -5.53
N THR A 437 -8.11 -2.57 -5.06
CA THR A 437 -9.51 -2.80 -5.46
C THR A 437 -10.52 -2.03 -4.62
N THR A 438 -10.10 -1.35 -3.55
CA THR A 438 -10.99 -0.65 -2.62
C THR A 438 -11.43 0.70 -3.19
N THR A 439 -12.57 1.18 -2.71
CA THR A 439 -13.16 2.44 -3.17
C THR A 439 -13.54 3.38 -2.01
N GLY A 440 -13.64 2.85 -0.79
CA GLY A 440 -13.73 3.64 0.42
C GLY A 440 -12.35 4.16 0.83
N ASN A 441 -12.35 5.20 1.66
CA ASN A 441 -11.14 5.80 2.19
C ASN A 441 -10.45 4.82 3.16
N SER A 442 -9.13 4.82 3.15
CA SER A 442 -8.31 4.01 4.05
C SER A 442 -7.37 4.89 4.87
N ASP A 443 -7.17 4.55 6.14
CA ASP A 443 -6.17 5.14 7.03
C ASP A 443 -5.19 4.03 7.42
N ILE A 444 -4.06 3.99 6.73
CA ILE A 444 -3.04 2.95 6.82
C ILE A 444 -1.85 3.45 7.64
N ASP A 445 -1.49 2.68 8.66
CA ASP A 445 -0.30 2.89 9.47
C ASP A 445 0.64 1.70 9.31
N LEU A 446 1.80 1.91 8.69
CA LEU A 446 2.77 0.84 8.42
C LEU A 446 3.62 0.45 9.64
N ARG A 447 3.41 1.10 10.80
CA ARG A 447 4.20 0.87 12.00
C ARG A 447 3.68 -0.34 12.76
N SER A 448 4.61 -1.13 13.29
CA SER A 448 4.27 -2.29 14.12
C SER A 448 3.54 -1.87 15.39
N GLY A 449 2.53 -2.62 15.82
CA GLY A 449 1.78 -2.30 17.03
C GLY A 449 0.57 -1.39 16.79
N GLU A 450 0.34 -0.96 15.56
CA GLU A 450 -0.73 -0.01 15.20
C GLU A 450 -1.90 -0.68 14.48
N LEU A 451 -3.07 -0.04 14.56
CA LEU A 451 -4.27 -0.42 13.82
C LEU A 451 -4.48 0.55 12.66
N SER A 452 -5.03 0.02 11.59
CA SER A 452 -5.41 0.71 10.36
C SER A 452 -6.89 0.48 10.08
N SER A 453 -7.49 1.40 9.32
CA SER A 453 -8.85 1.28 8.79
C SER A 453 -8.79 1.15 7.28
N VAL A 454 -9.26 0.03 6.74
CA VAL A 454 -9.18 -0.30 5.32
C VAL A 454 -10.57 -0.24 4.70
N ASP A 455 -10.70 0.47 3.57
CA ASP A 455 -11.92 0.54 2.76
C ASP A 455 -13.13 0.99 3.59
N VAL A 456 -12.98 2.08 4.36
CA VAL A 456 -14.03 2.54 5.27
C VAL A 456 -15.28 2.89 4.47
N ASN A 457 -16.37 2.17 4.77
CA ASN A 457 -17.69 2.45 4.26
C ASN A 457 -18.53 3.02 5.39
N SER A 458 -18.54 4.36 5.47
CA SER A 458 -19.25 5.11 6.50
C SER A 458 -20.75 4.80 6.51
N LEU A 459 -21.42 5.08 7.63
CA LEU A 459 -22.86 4.89 7.76
C LEU A 459 -23.65 5.56 6.61
N ASP A 460 -23.26 6.78 6.25
CA ASP A 460 -23.91 7.55 5.18
C ASP A 460 -23.67 6.93 3.80
N GLN A 461 -22.47 6.40 3.54
CA GLN A 461 -22.18 5.67 2.30
C GLN A 461 -22.99 4.37 2.22
N GLN A 462 -23.02 3.54 3.28
CA GLN A 462 -23.82 2.31 3.30
C GLN A 462 -25.31 2.59 3.06
N ILE A 463 -25.86 3.65 3.67
CA ILE A 463 -27.24 4.09 3.42
C ILE A 463 -27.41 4.50 1.95
N ALA A 464 -26.53 5.36 1.43
CA ALA A 464 -26.62 5.86 0.07
C ALA A 464 -26.53 4.75 -0.97
N GLU A 465 -25.60 3.82 -0.81
CA GLU A 465 -25.43 2.64 -1.67
C GLU A 465 -26.68 1.77 -1.65
N LYS A 466 -27.25 1.51 -0.47
CA LYS A 466 -28.44 0.68 -0.36
C LYS A 466 -29.67 1.34 -0.98
N LEU A 467 -29.79 2.66 -0.86
CA LEU A 467 -30.86 3.41 -1.54
C LEU A 467 -30.68 3.38 -3.06
N ALA A 468 -29.45 3.54 -3.56
CA ALA A 468 -29.16 3.43 -4.98
C ALA A 468 -29.47 2.03 -5.54
N GLU A 469 -29.17 0.98 -4.77
CA GLU A 469 -29.54 -0.41 -5.12
C GLU A 469 -31.06 -0.55 -5.26
N LEU A 470 -31.83 -0.09 -4.27
CA LEU A 470 -33.30 -0.15 -4.30
C LEU A 470 -33.90 0.68 -5.45
N ASP A 471 -33.33 1.85 -5.73
CA ASP A 471 -33.72 2.69 -6.87
C ASP A 471 -33.47 1.98 -8.20
N SER A 472 -32.34 1.28 -8.34
CA SER A 472 -32.03 0.48 -9.53
C SER A 472 -33.03 -0.66 -9.75
N MET A 473 -33.56 -1.22 -8.66
CA MET A 473 -34.63 -2.23 -8.67
C MET A 473 -36.03 -1.64 -8.85
N ARG A 474 -36.15 -0.31 -8.89
CA ARG A 474 -37.42 0.43 -8.99
C ARG A 474 -38.35 0.12 -7.80
N ALA A 475 -37.77 -0.09 -6.62
CA ALA A 475 -38.52 -0.27 -5.40
C ALA A 475 -39.33 1.00 -5.05
N PRO A 476 -40.41 0.88 -4.25
CA PRO A 476 -41.00 2.03 -3.57
C PRO A 476 -39.97 2.80 -2.73
N ASP A 477 -40.27 4.06 -2.45
CA ASP A 477 -39.42 4.87 -1.57
C ASP A 477 -39.46 4.33 -0.13
N PHE A 478 -38.36 3.70 0.26
CA PHE A 478 -38.11 3.19 1.61
C PHE A 478 -37.03 3.98 2.36
N SER A 479 -36.69 5.19 1.89
CA SER A 479 -35.60 6.01 2.45
C SER A 479 -35.67 6.14 3.97
N ILE A 480 -36.85 6.48 4.51
CA ILE A 480 -37.06 6.61 5.96
C ILE A 480 -36.76 5.30 6.69
N PHE A 481 -37.24 4.17 6.17
CA PHE A 481 -37.03 2.87 6.81
C PHE A 481 -35.54 2.50 6.82
N ILE A 482 -34.87 2.63 5.67
CA ILE A 482 -33.44 2.32 5.52
C ILE A 482 -32.62 3.19 6.46
N THR A 483 -32.77 4.51 6.38
CA THR A 483 -32.02 5.42 7.23
C THR A 483 -32.25 5.13 8.72
N SER A 484 -33.49 4.83 9.14
CA SER A 484 -33.75 4.49 10.54
C SER A 484 -33.08 3.18 10.96
N ALA A 485 -33.16 2.14 10.12
CA ALA A 485 -32.58 0.83 10.43
C ALA A 485 -31.05 0.89 10.61
N TYR A 486 -30.35 1.68 9.79
CA TYR A 486 -28.92 1.91 9.95
C TYR A 486 -28.61 2.81 11.16
N GLN A 487 -29.37 3.89 11.37
CA GLN A 487 -29.14 4.84 12.47
C GLN A 487 -29.38 4.24 13.86
N ASP A 488 -30.35 3.32 13.99
CA ASP A 488 -30.65 2.65 15.26
C ASP A 488 -29.46 1.81 15.77
N GLU A 489 -28.59 1.34 14.86
CA GLU A 489 -27.43 0.50 15.16
C GLU A 489 -26.08 1.17 14.84
N ALA A 490 -26.06 2.50 14.68
CA ALA A 490 -24.88 3.25 14.21
C ALA A 490 -23.58 3.01 15.01
N ASN A 491 -23.69 2.63 16.29
CA ASN A 491 -22.54 2.36 17.16
C ASN A 491 -22.03 0.92 17.07
N ASN A 492 -22.82 0.01 16.51
CA ASN A 492 -22.52 -1.42 16.46
C ASN A 492 -22.16 -1.88 15.04
N LEU A 493 -22.60 -1.15 14.02
CA LEU A 493 -22.41 -1.54 12.61
C LEU A 493 -20.96 -1.51 12.19
N TYR A 494 -20.54 -2.57 11.52
CA TYR A 494 -19.25 -2.66 10.84
C TYR A 494 -19.12 -1.62 9.74
N THR A 495 -18.02 -0.88 9.78
CA THR A 495 -17.69 0.21 8.85
C THR A 495 -16.33 0.05 8.19
N GLY A 496 -15.57 -1.01 8.51
CA GLY A 496 -14.16 -1.15 8.10
C GLY A 496 -13.19 -0.30 8.92
N GLU A 497 -13.63 0.25 10.05
CA GLU A 497 -12.73 0.93 10.99
C GLU A 497 -11.93 -0.11 11.79
N ASN A 498 -10.64 0.15 12.02
CA ASN A 498 -9.73 -0.67 12.84
C ASN A 498 -9.65 -2.16 12.42
N ASN A 499 -9.86 -2.45 11.14
CA ASN A 499 -9.98 -3.82 10.63
C ASN A 499 -8.65 -4.44 10.19
N LEU A 500 -7.54 -3.70 10.20
CA LEU A 500 -6.21 -4.22 9.92
C LEU A 500 -5.25 -3.83 11.04
N ALA A 501 -4.42 -4.76 11.49
CA ALA A 501 -3.39 -4.52 12.49
C ALA A 501 -2.06 -5.12 12.04
N ILE A 502 -0.95 -4.48 12.38
CA ILE A 502 0.40 -5.02 12.18
C ILE A 502 0.95 -5.44 13.54
N ALA A 503 1.25 -6.72 13.72
CA ALA A 503 1.75 -7.22 14.99
C ALA A 503 3.08 -6.55 15.39
N TYR A 504 3.33 -6.49 16.70
CA TYR A 504 4.55 -5.91 17.24
C TYR A 504 5.82 -6.54 16.64
N GLY A 505 6.76 -5.70 16.24
CA GLY A 505 8.03 -6.14 15.64
C GLY A 505 7.97 -6.50 14.15
N VAL A 506 6.81 -6.49 13.50
CA VAL A 506 6.68 -6.74 12.06
C VAL A 506 7.07 -5.50 11.25
N TRP A 507 7.76 -5.68 10.13
CA TRP A 507 7.97 -4.65 9.12
C TRP A 507 7.06 -4.91 7.94
N ILE A 508 6.45 -3.85 7.40
CA ILE A 508 5.74 -3.88 6.12
C ILE A 508 6.37 -2.78 5.26
N GLU A 509 6.93 -3.16 4.13
CA GLU A 509 7.68 -2.25 3.27
C GLU A 509 6.75 -1.50 2.32
N ASN A 510 5.68 -2.13 1.82
CA ASN A 510 4.94 -1.58 0.70
C ASN A 510 3.44 -1.45 0.98
N VAL A 511 2.84 -0.42 0.40
CA VAL A 511 1.38 -0.24 0.38
C VAL A 511 0.92 0.28 -0.97
N LEU A 512 -0.15 -0.32 -1.46
CA LEU A 512 -0.87 0.08 -2.67
C LEU A 512 -2.33 0.31 -2.29
N THR A 513 -2.78 1.57 -2.29
CA THR A 513 -4.16 1.92 -1.91
C THR A 513 -5.09 2.06 -3.12
N GLY A 514 -6.37 2.33 -2.84
CA GLY A 514 -7.47 2.20 -3.79
C GLY A 514 -7.79 3.51 -4.52
N SER A 515 -9.08 3.79 -4.67
CA SER A 515 -9.57 5.05 -5.27
C SER A 515 -10.19 6.02 -4.25
N GLY A 516 -9.99 5.78 -2.96
CA GLY A 516 -10.51 6.61 -1.87
C GLY A 516 -9.62 7.81 -1.62
N ASP A 517 -10.05 8.76 -0.77
CA ASP A 517 -9.11 9.76 -0.24
C ASP A 517 -8.37 9.13 0.95
N ASP A 518 -7.17 8.59 0.69
CA ASP A 518 -6.45 7.71 1.61
C ASP A 518 -5.42 8.47 2.47
N ILE A 519 -5.13 7.94 3.67
CA ILE A 519 -4.06 8.42 4.56
C ILE A 519 -3.07 7.27 4.74
N VAL A 520 -1.78 7.54 4.55
CA VAL A 520 -0.72 6.55 4.75
C VAL A 520 0.37 7.13 5.65
N ARG A 521 0.79 6.37 6.67
CA ARG A 521 1.96 6.66 7.50
C ARG A 521 3.08 5.67 7.19
N ASP A 522 4.28 6.20 6.95
CA ASP A 522 5.50 5.41 6.77
C ASP A 522 5.91 4.68 8.06
N ASN A 523 6.95 3.87 7.96
CA ASN A 523 7.65 3.34 9.11
C ASN A 523 9.16 3.62 8.98
N GLY A 524 9.96 3.00 9.85
CA GLY A 524 11.39 3.29 9.89
C GLY A 524 12.23 2.68 8.77
N VAL A 525 11.66 1.83 7.90
CA VAL A 525 12.35 1.19 6.76
C VAL A 525 12.03 1.91 5.46
N ASN A 526 12.65 1.52 4.35
CA ASN A 526 12.31 2.06 3.05
C ASN A 526 10.90 1.60 2.65
N ASN A 527 9.99 2.55 2.41
CA ASN A 527 8.65 2.22 1.95
C ASN A 527 8.43 2.50 0.46
N ASN A 528 7.65 1.64 -0.22
CA ASN A 528 7.05 1.98 -1.51
C ASN A 528 5.56 2.22 -1.31
N ILE A 529 5.15 3.47 -1.40
CA ILE A 529 3.81 3.96 -1.11
C ILE A 529 3.16 4.41 -2.42
N GLN A 530 2.08 3.77 -2.83
CA GLN A 530 1.30 4.16 -4.02
C GLN A 530 -0.15 4.34 -3.61
N THR A 531 -0.69 5.55 -3.73
CA THR A 531 -2.03 5.85 -3.19
C THR A 531 -3.15 5.83 -4.23
N GLY A 532 -2.82 5.68 -5.50
CA GLY A 532 -3.81 5.39 -6.53
C GLY A 532 -4.58 6.63 -6.97
N ALA A 533 -5.88 6.69 -6.73
CA ALA A 533 -6.68 7.86 -7.11
C ALA A 533 -7.39 8.41 -5.87
N GLY A 534 -7.52 9.72 -5.75
CA GLY A 534 -8.01 10.31 -4.51
C GLY A 534 -7.28 11.60 -4.23
N ASN A 535 -7.61 12.28 -3.13
CA ASN A 535 -6.75 13.34 -2.61
C ASN A 535 -6.08 12.79 -1.36
N ASP A 536 -4.90 12.21 -1.55
CA ASP A 536 -4.27 11.37 -0.55
C ASP A 536 -3.33 12.18 0.36
N LEU A 537 -3.17 11.69 1.58
CA LEU A 537 -2.26 12.26 2.58
C LEU A 537 -1.22 11.22 2.99
N ILE A 538 0.02 11.46 2.59
CA ILE A 538 1.16 10.63 2.94
C ILE A 538 1.96 11.33 4.04
N GLN A 539 2.21 10.64 5.15
CA GLN A 539 2.93 11.14 6.30
C GLN A 539 4.29 10.43 6.40
N LEU A 540 5.38 11.17 6.19
CA LEU A 540 6.75 10.65 6.26
C LEU A 540 7.43 11.13 7.54
N PHE A 541 7.28 10.38 8.62
CA PHE A 541 7.71 10.77 9.98
C PHE A 541 8.76 9.83 10.58
N ASP A 542 8.82 8.58 10.15
CA ASP A 542 9.50 7.52 10.89
C ASP A 542 10.85 7.09 10.27
N GLY A 543 11.15 7.48 9.02
CA GLY A 543 12.52 7.48 8.51
C GLY A 543 12.63 7.00 7.07
N GLY A 544 13.53 6.05 6.81
CA GLY A 544 13.62 5.40 5.51
C GLY A 544 14.15 6.23 4.32
N PHE A 545 14.33 5.52 3.21
CA PHE A 545 14.35 6.10 1.88
C PHE A 545 13.10 5.64 1.13
N ASP A 546 12.07 6.47 1.15
CA ASP A 546 10.75 6.10 0.63
C ASP A 546 10.59 6.48 -0.84
N THR A 547 9.81 5.67 -1.56
CA THR A 547 9.30 6.00 -2.88
C THR A 547 7.80 6.22 -2.74
N VAL A 548 7.34 7.41 -3.10
CA VAL A 548 5.93 7.81 -2.98
C VAL A 548 5.38 8.19 -4.34
N ASP A 549 4.28 7.56 -4.72
CA ASP A 549 3.46 7.91 -5.88
C ASP A 549 2.05 8.27 -5.41
N GLY A 550 1.70 9.55 -5.48
CA GLY A 550 0.35 10.03 -5.15
C GLY A 550 -0.71 9.61 -6.17
N GLY A 551 -0.28 9.25 -7.39
CA GLY A 551 -1.18 8.86 -8.45
C GLY A 551 -2.02 10.02 -8.98
N SER A 552 -3.35 9.91 -8.96
CA SER A 552 -4.24 10.92 -9.54
C SER A 552 -5.11 11.60 -8.51
N GLY A 553 -4.96 12.92 -8.41
CA GLY A 553 -5.87 13.80 -7.69
C GLY A 553 -5.13 15.00 -7.18
N SER A 554 -5.26 15.31 -5.89
CA SER A 554 -4.52 16.42 -5.26
C SER A 554 -3.86 15.92 -4.01
N ASP A 555 -2.64 15.43 -4.16
CA ASP A 555 -1.99 14.60 -3.16
C ASP A 555 -1.01 15.41 -2.34
N THR A 556 -0.90 15.05 -1.06
CA THR A 556 -0.14 15.79 -0.06
C THR A 556 0.84 14.89 0.66
N VAL A 557 2.11 15.29 0.66
CA VAL A 557 3.11 14.75 1.59
C VAL A 557 3.25 15.68 2.78
N GLN A 558 3.05 15.16 3.99
CA GLN A 558 3.25 15.86 5.25
C GLN A 558 4.53 15.39 5.93
N LEU A 559 5.28 16.37 6.45
CA LEU A 559 6.60 16.19 7.05
C LEU A 559 6.62 16.82 8.45
N ASP A 560 7.18 16.13 9.45
CA ASP A 560 7.38 16.68 10.81
C ASP A 560 8.70 17.47 10.94
N GLU A 561 9.06 18.20 9.88
CA GLU A 561 10.22 19.08 9.83
C GLU A 561 9.82 20.47 9.33
N ALA A 562 10.59 21.50 9.69
CA ALA A 562 10.41 22.82 9.11
C ALA A 562 10.95 22.85 7.67
N SER A 563 10.36 23.67 6.79
CA SER A 563 10.79 23.78 5.39
C SER A 563 12.28 24.10 5.20
N SER A 564 12.90 24.81 6.15
CA SER A 564 14.34 25.12 6.13
C SER A 564 15.26 23.93 6.43
N GLN A 565 14.71 22.81 6.91
CA GLN A 565 15.45 21.59 7.25
C GLN A 565 15.42 20.55 6.13
N VAL A 566 14.50 20.70 5.18
CA VAL A 566 14.31 19.75 4.08
C VAL A 566 14.90 20.33 2.81
N THR A 567 15.82 19.58 2.20
CA THR A 567 16.31 19.89 0.85
C THR A 567 15.35 19.28 -0.16
N ILE A 568 14.80 20.10 -1.05
CA ILE A 568 13.87 19.67 -2.11
C ILE A 568 14.57 19.88 -3.45
N ASN A 569 14.61 18.84 -4.26
CA ASN A 569 15.23 18.88 -5.58
C ASN A 569 14.28 18.38 -6.64
N ASN A 570 13.84 19.30 -7.50
CA ASN A 570 12.99 18.99 -8.64
C ASN A 570 13.82 18.26 -9.72
N GLN A 571 13.42 17.03 -10.03
CA GLN A 571 14.02 16.19 -11.08
C GLN A 571 13.33 16.37 -12.44
N GLY A 572 12.30 17.21 -12.50
CA GLY A 572 11.45 17.46 -13.66
C GLY A 572 10.31 16.45 -13.78
N ASP A 573 9.35 16.79 -14.64
CA ASP A 573 8.21 15.93 -15.00
C ASP A 573 7.40 15.44 -13.78
N GLY A 574 7.25 16.28 -12.76
CA GLY A 574 6.51 15.98 -11.53
C GLY A 574 7.28 15.15 -10.49
N ASN A 575 8.58 14.88 -10.70
CA ASN A 575 9.40 14.08 -9.80
C ASN A 575 10.24 14.97 -8.87
N TYR A 576 10.30 14.63 -7.59
CA TYR A 576 11.07 15.36 -6.58
C TYR A 576 11.89 14.41 -5.70
N LEU A 577 13.09 14.84 -5.32
CA LEU A 577 13.90 14.20 -4.29
C LEU A 577 13.91 15.08 -3.04
N LEU A 578 13.57 14.49 -1.91
CA LEU A 578 13.56 15.13 -0.60
C LEU A 578 14.62 14.50 0.29
N ALA A 579 15.42 15.34 0.95
CA ALA A 579 16.31 14.92 2.02
C ALA A 579 16.06 15.79 3.25
N GLY A 580 15.49 15.17 4.29
CA GLY A 580 15.28 15.79 5.60
C GLY A 580 16.43 15.52 6.55
N GLN A 581 16.15 15.65 7.84
CA GLN A 581 17.09 15.37 8.92
C GLN A 581 17.06 13.90 9.36
N ASN A 582 15.89 13.25 9.23
CA ASN A 582 15.70 11.85 9.64
C ASN A 582 15.15 10.93 8.54
N PHE A 583 14.76 11.48 7.39
CA PHE A 583 14.13 10.73 6.30
C PHE A 583 14.68 11.20 4.94
N SER A 584 14.41 10.39 3.93
CA SER A 584 14.56 10.79 2.53
C SER A 584 13.46 10.18 1.69
N ALA A 585 13.08 10.86 0.61
CA ALA A 585 12.02 10.36 -0.26
C ALA A 585 12.23 10.73 -1.72
N GLN A 586 11.77 9.85 -2.61
CA GLN A 586 11.46 10.16 -3.99
C GLN A 586 9.95 10.30 -4.13
N LEU A 587 9.50 11.41 -4.68
CA LEU A 587 8.08 11.73 -4.85
C LEU A 587 7.74 11.84 -6.33
N THR A 588 6.59 11.28 -6.69
CA THR A 588 5.93 11.40 -7.99
C THR A 588 4.45 11.68 -7.76
N GLY A 589 3.82 12.50 -8.60
CA GLY A 589 2.38 12.75 -8.50
C GLY A 589 1.96 13.41 -7.18
N ILE A 590 2.80 14.30 -6.63
CA ILE A 590 2.49 15.04 -5.40
C ILE A 590 2.38 16.54 -5.70
N GLU A 591 1.22 17.14 -5.41
CA GLU A 591 0.97 18.57 -5.63
C GLU A 591 1.37 19.41 -4.42
N THR A 592 1.33 18.86 -3.21
CA THR A 592 1.49 19.64 -1.97
C THR A 592 2.49 19.03 -1.00
N LEU A 593 3.40 19.85 -0.49
CA LEU A 593 4.20 19.53 0.69
C LEU A 593 3.72 20.36 1.89
N THR A 594 3.45 19.69 3.02
CA THR A 594 3.13 20.35 4.28
C THR A 594 4.24 20.14 5.29
N PHE A 595 4.83 21.25 5.74
CA PHE A 595 5.86 21.31 6.78
C PHE A 595 5.24 21.79 8.10
N THR A 596 5.98 21.68 9.19
CA THR A 596 5.55 22.21 10.50
C THR A 596 5.36 23.73 10.53
N ASP A 597 5.99 24.47 9.60
CA ASP A 597 6.01 25.93 9.56
C ASP A 597 5.30 26.56 8.35
N THR A 598 5.08 25.80 7.27
CA THR A 598 4.46 26.29 6.02
C THR A 598 3.93 25.15 5.15
N THR A 599 3.12 25.50 4.15
CA THR A 599 2.75 24.62 3.04
C THR A 599 3.40 25.14 1.76
N MET A 600 3.88 24.23 0.90
CA MET A 600 4.46 24.50 -0.41
C MET A 600 3.64 23.77 -1.48
N GLN A 601 3.35 24.45 -2.58
CA GLN A 601 2.78 23.82 -3.77
C GLN A 601 3.95 23.42 -4.69
N LEU A 602 3.94 22.16 -5.11
CA LEU A 602 4.82 21.66 -6.16
C LEU A 602 4.20 21.98 -7.53
N GLY A 603 5.06 22.11 -8.54
CA GLY A 603 4.69 22.54 -9.89
C GLY A 603 4.86 21.45 -10.93
#